data_AF-A0A537Q443-F1
#
_entry.id   AF-A0A537Q443-F1
#
_cell.length_a   1.000
_cell.length_b   1.000
_cell.length_c   1.000
_cell.angle_alpha   90.00
_cell.angle_beta   90.00
_cell.angle_gamma   90.00
#
_symmetry.space_group_name_H-M   'P 1'
#
loop_
_entity.id
_entity.type
_entity.pdbx_description
1 polymer ?
#
loop_
_entity_poly.entity_id
_entity_poly.type
_entity_poly.pdbx_seq_one_letter_code
_entity_poly.pdbx_strand_id
1 'polypeptide(L)'
;MKIALLVVLGLILGALGGAALGIGAGLAWVEIFKTTGLEGYSGMLVFFTFMPLGAIIGGLGGALLFGVLALRDAAIAIEREPIRHDP
;
A
#
# COMPACT_ATOMS: atom_id res chain seq x y z
N MET A 1 18.88 9.63 2.60
CA MET A 1 18.25 8.42 3.19
C MET A 1 16.74 8.58 3.47
N LYS A 2 16.22 9.79 3.71
CA LYS A 2 14.78 10.04 4.01
C LYS A 2 13.80 9.49 2.96
N ILE A 3 14.14 9.62 1.66
CA ILE A 3 13.28 9.17 0.55
C ILE A 3 13.08 7.65 0.57
N ALA A 4 14.16 6.88 0.73
CA ALA A 4 14.09 5.42 0.79
C ALA A 4 13.22 4.95 1.97
N LEU A 5 13.32 5.62 3.12
CA LEU A 5 12.55 5.29 4.31
C LEU A 5 11.05 5.55 4.12
N LEU A 6 10.68 6.65 3.45
CA LEU A 6 9.29 6.96 3.11
C LEU A 6 8.71 5.95 2.10
N VAL A 7 9.48 5.55 1.09
CA VAL A 7 9.07 4.53 0.11
C VAL A 7 8.82 3.19 0.81
N VAL A 8 9.74 2.76 1.69
CA VAL A 8 9.58 1.50 2.45
C VAL A 8 8.36 1.58 3.38
N LEU A 9 8.15 2.71 4.05
CA LEU A 9 6.98 2.90 4.90
C LEU A 9 5.67 2.83 4.09
N GLY A 10 5.63 3.48 2.92
CA GLY A 10 4.51 3.41 1.99
C GLY A 10 4.26 1.99 1.49
N LEU A 11 5.32 1.23 1.23
CA LEU A 11 5.23 -0.16 0.80
C LEU A 11 4.63 -1.05 1.91
N ILE A 12 5.10 -0.91 3.15
CA ILE A 12 4.59 -1.67 4.30
C ILE A 12 3.13 -1.32 4.60
N LEU A 13 2.81 -0.04 4.72
CA LEU A 13 1.44 0.42 5.01
C LEU A 13 0.48 0.09 3.87
N GLY A 14 0.94 0.26 2.63
CA GLY A 14 0.21 -0.12 1.44
C GLY A 14 -0.07 -1.61 1.37
N ALA A 15 0.93 -2.45 1.65
CA ALA A 15 0.76 -3.90 1.65
C ALA A 15 -0.21 -4.36 2.76
N LEU A 16 -0.11 -3.79 3.96
CA LEU A 16 -1.00 -4.10 5.07
C LEU A 16 -2.45 -3.66 4.80
N GLY A 17 -2.64 -2.42 4.34
CA GLY A 17 -3.97 -1.90 4.00
C GLY A 17 -4.59 -2.64 2.80
N GLY A 18 -3.78 -2.90 1.78
CA GLY A 18 -4.18 -3.68 0.61
C GLY A 18 -4.54 -5.12 0.94
N ALA A 19 -3.78 -5.78 1.82
CA ALA A 19 -4.10 -7.11 2.32
C ALA A 19 -5.44 -7.12 3.06
N ALA A 20 -5.68 -6.15 3.94
CA ALA A 20 -6.93 -6.03 4.69
C ALA A 20 -8.14 -5.81 3.74
N LEU A 21 -7.99 -4.93 2.75
CA LEU A 21 -9.02 -4.71 1.71
C LEU A 21 -9.22 -5.97 0.85
N GLY A 22 -8.16 -6.69 0.50
CA GLY A 22 -8.21 -7.96 -0.23
C GLY A 22 -8.98 -9.03 0.53
N ILE A 23 -8.72 -9.19 1.84
CA ILE A 23 -9.48 -10.10 2.70
C ILE A 23 -10.97 -9.69 2.73
N GLY A 24 -11.26 -8.40 2.94
CA GLY A 24 -12.63 -7.89 2.96
C GLY A 24 -13.38 -8.13 1.65
N ALA A 25 -12.75 -7.88 0.50
CA ALA A 25 -13.32 -8.14 -0.82
C ALA A 25 -13.53 -9.63 -1.08
N GLY A 26 -12.60 -10.48 -0.66
CA GLY A 26 -12.74 -11.93 -0.77
C GLY A 26 -13.87 -12.48 0.11
N LEU A 27 -14.02 -11.99 1.34
CA LEU A 27 -15.15 -12.34 2.21
C LEU A 27 -16.49 -11.88 1.62
N ALA A 28 -16.56 -10.65 1.13
CA ALA A 28 -17.76 -10.14 0.46
C ALA A 28 -18.12 -10.97 -0.79
N TRP A 29 -17.12 -11.39 -1.57
CA TRP A 29 -17.32 -12.25 -2.73
C TRP A 29 -17.90 -13.62 -2.34
N VAL A 30 -17.35 -14.27 -1.32
CA VAL A 30 -17.84 -15.57 -0.83
C VAL A 30 -19.27 -15.46 -0.31
N GLU A 31 -19.60 -14.38 0.40
CA GLU A 31 -20.92 -14.13 0.97
C GLU A 31 -21.98 -13.85 -0.12
N ILE A 32 -21.66 -13.02 -1.13
CA ILE A 32 -22.57 -12.66 -2.22
C ILE A 32 -22.89 -13.86 -3.11
N PHE A 33 -21.87 -14.65 -3.45
CA PHE A 33 -22.03 -15.78 -4.38
C PHE A 33 -22.50 -17.07 -3.70
N LYS A 34 -22.78 -17.04 -2.39
CA LYS A 34 -23.21 -18.21 -1.60
C LYS A 34 -22.40 -19.47 -1.91
N THR A 35 -21.08 -19.33 -2.03
CA THR A 35 -20.19 -20.50 -2.11
C THR A 35 -20.19 -21.13 -0.72
N THR A 36 -21.09 -22.09 -0.51
CA THR A 36 -21.20 -22.92 0.69
C THR A 36 -19.87 -23.64 0.90
N GLY A 37 -18.97 -23.07 1.71
CA GLY A 37 -17.65 -23.65 1.89
C GLY A 37 -16.61 -22.72 2.49
N LEU A 38 -16.93 -22.01 3.57
CA LEU A 38 -15.88 -21.55 4.51
C LEU A 38 -15.19 -22.74 5.21
N GLU A 39 -15.65 -23.97 4.99
CA GLU A 39 -14.94 -25.20 5.26
C GLU A 39 -13.96 -25.51 4.11
N GLY A 40 -12.68 -25.18 4.31
CA GLY A 40 -11.57 -25.70 3.51
C GLY A 40 -11.26 -24.94 2.22
N TYR A 41 -12.12 -24.97 1.20
CA TYR A 41 -11.74 -24.53 -0.17
C TYR A 41 -11.95 -23.03 -0.44
N SER A 42 -13.08 -22.45 -0.01
CA SER A 42 -13.37 -21.04 -0.29
C SER A 42 -12.61 -20.08 0.63
N GLY A 43 -12.29 -20.51 1.86
CA GLY A 43 -11.39 -19.78 2.75
C GLY A 43 -9.96 -19.68 2.20
N MET A 44 -9.46 -20.76 1.58
CA MET A 44 -8.15 -20.75 0.93
C MET A 44 -8.08 -19.74 -0.21
N LEU A 45 -9.13 -19.58 -1.02
CA LEU A 45 -9.14 -18.60 -2.10
C LEU A 45 -8.94 -17.16 -1.59
N VAL A 46 -9.63 -16.76 -0.51
CA VAL A 46 -9.48 -15.40 0.05
C VAL A 46 -8.05 -15.13 0.50
N PHE A 47 -7.41 -16.09 1.17
CA PHE A 47 -6.06 -15.94 1.69
C PHE A 47 -4.95 -16.18 0.65
N PHE A 48 -5.19 -17.00 -0.38
CA PHE A 48 -4.19 -17.30 -1.42
C PHE A 48 -4.28 -16.42 -2.67
N THR A 49 -5.43 -15.82 -2.96
CA THR A 49 -5.57 -14.96 -4.16
C THR A 49 -5.90 -13.53 -3.79
N PHE A 50 -6.99 -13.29 -3.06
CA PHE A 50 -7.45 -11.93 -2.78
C PHE A 50 -6.52 -11.17 -1.83
N MET A 51 -6.04 -11.80 -0.75
CA MET A 51 -5.10 -11.19 0.19
C MET A 51 -3.75 -10.86 -0.48
N PRO A 52 -3.09 -11.77 -1.23
CA PRO A 52 -1.82 -11.47 -1.88
C PRO A 52 -1.97 -10.46 -3.02
N LEU A 53 -3.04 -10.52 -3.83
CA LEU A 53 -3.30 -9.48 -4.83
C LEU A 53 -3.49 -8.13 -4.17
N GLY A 54 -4.31 -8.07 -3.12
CA GLY A 54 -4.55 -6.85 -2.37
C GLY A 54 -3.26 -6.28 -1.79
N ALA A 55 -2.41 -7.13 -1.20
CA ALA A 55 -1.11 -6.74 -0.67
C ALA A 55 -0.16 -6.21 -1.75
N ILE A 56 -0.12 -6.84 -2.93
CA ILE A 56 0.73 -6.40 -4.05
C ILE A 56 0.25 -5.05 -4.56
N ILE A 57 -1.05 -4.91 -4.86
CA ILE A 57 -1.63 -3.67 -5.39
C ILE A 57 -1.50 -2.54 -4.37
N GLY A 58 -1.86 -2.81 -3.12
CA GLY A 58 -1.74 -1.85 -2.03
C GLY A 58 -0.29 -1.47 -1.76
N GLY A 59 0.63 -2.43 -1.75
CA GLY A 59 2.07 -2.19 -1.52
C GLY A 59 2.69 -1.36 -2.64
N LEU A 60 2.40 -1.69 -3.90
CA LEU A 60 2.83 -0.89 -5.05
C LEU A 60 2.22 0.51 -5.01
N GLY A 61 0.93 0.64 -4.76
CA GLY A 61 0.25 1.93 -4.65
C GLY A 61 0.81 2.80 -3.51
N GLY A 62 0.99 2.23 -2.33
CA GLY A 62 1.56 2.91 -1.17
C GLY A 62 3.01 3.34 -1.38
N ALA A 63 3.84 2.47 -1.96
CA ALA A 63 5.22 2.80 -2.29
C ALA A 63 5.32 3.93 -3.32
N LEU A 64 4.44 3.93 -4.32
CA LEU A 64 4.42 4.93 -5.39
C LEU A 64 3.95 6.29 -4.86
N LEU A 65 2.87 6.32 -4.06
CA LEU A 65 2.36 7.55 -3.44
C LEU A 65 3.39 8.17 -2.49
N PHE A 66 3.95 7.39 -1.57
CA PHE A 66 4.96 7.90 -0.64
C PHE A 66 6.28 8.23 -1.35
N GLY A 67 6.64 7.52 -2.42
CA GLY A 67 7.79 7.85 -3.26
C GLY A 67 7.63 9.19 -3.96
N VAL A 68 6.47 9.47 -4.54
CA VAL A 68 6.17 10.76 -5.17
C VAL A 68 6.17 11.88 -4.14
N LEU A 69 5.54 11.68 -2.98
CA LEU A 69 5.57 12.65 -1.87
C LEU A 69 7.01 12.94 -1.41
N ALA A 70 7.84 11.91 -1.26
CA ALA A 70 9.23 12.06 -0.85
C ALA A 70 10.08 12.81 -1.90
N LEU A 71 9.83 12.56 -3.19
CA LEU A 71 10.49 13.28 -4.28
C LEU A 71 10.05 14.76 -4.33
N ARG A 72 8.76 15.02 -4.13
CA ARG A 72 8.21 16.39 -4.06
C ARG A 72 8.79 17.14 -2.86
N ASP A 73 8.83 16.51 -1.69
CA ASP A 73 9.39 17.11 -0.47
C ASP A 73 10.88 17.40 -0.62
N ALA A 74 11.64 16.52 -1.28
CA ALA A 74 13.04 16.75 -1.61
C ALA A 74 13.23 17.92 -2.59
N ALA A 75 12.37 18.03 -3.61
CA ALA A 75 12.40 19.15 -4.56
C ALA A 75 12.06 20.49 -3.88
N ILE A 76 11.06 20.52 -2.99
CA ILE A 76 10.67 21.71 -2.23
C ILE A 76 11.76 22.13 -1.24
N ALA A 77 12.50 21.17 -0.66
CA ALA A 77 13.63 21.46 0.21
C ALA A 77 14.82 22.09 -0.54
N ILE A 78 15.04 21.74 -1.81
CA ILE A 78 16.08 22.34 -2.66
C ILE A 78 15.72 23.79 -3.02
N GLU A 79 14.45 24.08 -3.30
CA GLU A 79 13.98 25.46 -3.54
C GLU A 79 14.03 26.37 -2.29
N ARG A 80 14.10 25.78 -1.09
CA ARG A 80 14.27 26.50 0.19
C ARG A 80 15.73 26.67 0.62
N GLU A 81 16.70 26.39 -0.24
CA GLU A 81 18.08 26.74 0.06
C GLU A 81 18.20 28.28 0.23
N PRO A 82 18.79 28.74 1.34
CA PRO A 82 18.44 30.02 1.93
C PRO A 82 18.92 31.17 1.07
N ILE A 83 18.10 32.22 0.95
CA ILE A 83 18.57 33.55 0.60
C ILE A 83 19.60 33.90 1.67
N ARG A 84 20.88 33.67 1.35
CA ARG A 84 22.02 34.02 2.18
C ARG A 84 22.00 35.53 2.30
N HIS A 85 21.47 36.01 3.42
CA HIS A 85 21.62 37.41 3.82
C HIS A 85 23.06 37.53 4.35
N ASP A 86 24.01 37.73 3.43
CA ASP A 86 25.34 38.19 3.82
C ASP A 86 25.21 39.67 4.23
N PRO A 87 25.72 40.08 5.41
CA PRO A 87 25.68 41.45 5.91
C PRO A 87 26.65 42.40 5.17
#